data_AF-A0A099W889-F1
#
_entry.id   AF-A0A099W889-F1
#
_cell.length_a   1.000
_cell.length_b   1.000
_cell.length_c   1.000
_cell.angle_alpha   90.00
_cell.angle_beta   90.00
_cell.angle_gamma   90.00
#
_symmetry.space_group_name_H-M   'P 1'
#
loop_
_entity.id
_entity.type
_entity.pdbx_description
1 polymer ?
#
loop_
_entity_poly.entity_id
_entity_poly.type
_entity_poly.pdbx_seq_one_letter_code
_entity_poly.pdbx_strand_id
1 'polypeptide(L)'
;MSIICHSPDELATEIKMSNNKRYIVLEGNSDIRFWRIMLGKESDKYVFVTRHNYNDKNINRSNKRYVIETIKKVNSLKNDNSHFGVVDLDYDYIIRKTEEIDNIYYYNGNSLETALIGSNALGKVLTLFYSEEKSGYTSDEVRHKLLELSYGIGICRLISQTTEFEWRHSFSDIKMNKCYDKNRLEPDEEMLLGYIQRKFSISSKEIEIYKKEYQKYKDRKIPPRFICNGHDVLEVFENIISKRISPGKKMHGQDNIFNYLISMFSGHLESKSLPNFLEGSILLANIPDFRP
;
A
#
# COMPACT_ATOMS: atom_id res chain seq x y z
N MET A 1 -22.44 4.57 6.36
CA MET A 1 -22.62 5.82 5.57
C MET A 1 -21.23 6.43 5.35
N SER A 2 -20.83 6.75 4.11
CA SER A 2 -19.58 7.50 3.84
C SER A 2 -19.90 9.00 3.91
N ILE A 3 -19.24 9.74 4.79
CA ILE A 3 -19.47 11.18 4.94
C ILE A 3 -18.65 11.96 3.90
N ILE A 4 -19.26 13.02 3.38
CA ILE A 4 -18.77 13.92 2.33
C ILE A 4 -18.03 15.10 2.98
N CYS A 5 -16.82 15.34 2.47
CA CYS A 5 -16.10 16.62 2.32
C CYS A 5 -16.07 17.61 3.50
N HIS A 6 -14.99 17.50 4.27
CA HIS A 6 -14.55 18.49 5.24
C HIS A 6 -13.04 18.69 5.09
N SER A 7 -12.56 19.93 5.13
CA SER A 7 -11.14 20.22 5.38
C SER A 7 -10.69 19.56 6.70
N PRO A 8 -9.37 19.38 6.94
CA PRO A 8 -8.91 18.79 8.20
C PRO A 8 -9.43 19.51 9.46
N ASP A 9 -9.66 20.83 9.40
CA ASP A 9 -10.24 21.62 10.51
C ASP A 9 -11.72 21.32 10.73
N GLU A 10 -12.49 21.28 9.65
CA GLU A 10 -13.92 21.01 9.69
C GLU A 10 -14.18 19.59 10.19
N LEU A 11 -13.40 18.62 9.70
CA LEU A 11 -13.54 17.23 10.12
C LEU A 11 -13.13 17.06 11.58
N ALA A 12 -12.03 17.68 12.00
CA ALA A 12 -11.62 17.64 13.39
C ALA A 12 -12.69 18.23 14.32
N THR A 13 -13.34 19.31 13.89
CA THR A 13 -14.48 19.91 14.59
C THR A 13 -15.68 18.97 14.65
N GLU A 14 -16.05 18.33 13.54
CA GLU A 14 -17.15 17.36 13.48
C GLU A 14 -16.90 16.18 14.42
N ILE A 15 -15.68 15.62 14.38
CA ILE A 15 -15.28 14.49 15.22
C ILE A 15 -15.37 14.88 16.70
N LYS A 16 -14.98 16.11 17.06
CA LYS A 16 -15.11 16.61 18.44
C LYS A 16 -16.57 16.77 18.87
N MET A 17 -17.43 17.28 18.00
CA MET A 17 -18.84 17.56 18.31
C MET A 17 -19.73 16.31 18.28
N SER A 18 -19.25 15.22 17.68
CA SER A 18 -20.05 14.00 17.50
C SER A 18 -20.05 13.13 18.75
N ASN A 19 -21.07 13.26 19.59
CA ASN A 19 -21.21 12.42 20.78
C ASN A 19 -21.29 10.92 20.42
N ASN A 20 -20.42 10.11 21.04
CA ASN A 20 -20.41 8.63 20.98
C ASN A 20 -20.21 8.01 19.58
N LYS A 21 -19.57 8.71 18.64
CA LYS A 21 -19.19 8.13 17.35
C LYS A 21 -17.71 7.75 17.32
N ARG A 22 -17.38 6.67 16.60
CA ARG A 22 -15.99 6.26 16.34
C ARG A 22 -15.61 6.60 14.90
N TYR A 23 -14.45 7.19 14.67
CA TYR A 23 -14.03 7.64 13.34
C TYR A 23 -12.78 6.90 12.85
N ILE A 24 -12.78 6.52 11.58
CA ILE A 24 -11.61 5.98 10.87
C ILE A 24 -11.35 6.87 9.66
N VAL A 25 -10.20 7.55 9.65
CA VAL A 25 -9.76 8.42 8.57
C VAL A 25 -8.74 7.67 7.71
N LEU A 26 -9.01 7.53 6.42
CA LEU A 26 -8.29 6.66 5.50
C LEU A 26 -7.84 7.44 4.25
N GLU A 27 -6.82 6.94 3.57
CA GLU A 27 -6.28 7.58 2.37
C GLU A 27 -7.17 7.43 1.13
N GLY A 28 -7.89 6.31 1.01
CA GLY A 28 -8.67 6.02 -0.18
C GLY A 28 -9.90 5.14 0.04
N ASN A 29 -10.66 4.97 -1.04
CA ASN A 29 -11.82 4.09 -1.05
C ASN A 29 -11.46 2.60 -0.90
N SER A 30 -10.29 2.23 -1.42
CA SER A 30 -9.72 0.89 -1.29
C SER A 30 -9.53 0.51 0.18
N ASP A 31 -8.96 1.41 0.98
CA ASP A 31 -8.83 1.25 2.43
C ASP A 31 -10.19 1.14 3.11
N ILE A 32 -11.16 2.00 2.75
CA ILE A 32 -12.51 1.94 3.33
C ILE A 32 -13.09 0.54 3.12
N ARG A 33 -12.96 -0.01 1.92
CA ARG A 33 -13.45 -1.35 1.60
C ARG A 33 -12.74 -2.40 2.46
N PHE A 34 -11.42 -2.35 2.54
CA PHE A 34 -10.64 -3.28 3.35
C PHE A 34 -11.06 -3.23 4.82
N TRP A 35 -11.10 -2.05 5.43
CA TRP A 35 -11.45 -1.89 6.84
C TRP A 35 -12.89 -2.26 7.15
N ARG A 36 -13.84 -1.98 6.25
CA ARG A 36 -15.22 -2.47 6.40
C ARG A 36 -15.30 -3.98 6.43
N ILE A 37 -14.59 -4.64 5.52
CA ILE A 37 -14.55 -6.11 5.46
C ILE A 37 -13.87 -6.67 6.72
N MET A 38 -12.76 -6.07 7.15
CA MET A 38 -12.03 -6.47 8.35
C MET A 38 -12.83 -6.33 9.64
N LEU A 39 -13.60 -5.26 9.77
CA LEU A 39 -14.43 -5.03 10.95
C LEU A 39 -15.75 -5.81 10.90
N GLY A 40 -16.17 -6.30 9.72
CA GLY A 40 -17.41 -7.05 9.55
C GLY A 40 -18.61 -6.27 10.12
N LYS A 41 -19.37 -6.90 11.03
CA LYS A 41 -20.52 -6.26 11.70
C LYS A 41 -20.12 -5.07 12.59
N GLU A 42 -18.89 -5.04 13.10
CA GLU A 42 -18.41 -3.92 13.90
C GLU A 42 -18.21 -2.65 13.06
N SER A 43 -18.12 -2.78 11.73
CA SER A 43 -17.96 -1.63 10.84
C SER A 43 -19.11 -0.61 10.96
N ASP A 44 -20.32 -1.04 11.35
CA ASP A 44 -21.48 -0.16 11.55
C ASP A 44 -21.30 0.81 12.73
N LYS A 45 -20.37 0.53 13.65
CA LYS A 45 -20.02 1.41 14.77
C LYS A 45 -19.06 2.53 14.37
N TYR A 46 -18.50 2.48 13.15
CA TYR A 46 -17.49 3.42 12.68
C TYR A 46 -18.00 4.31 11.54
N VAL A 47 -17.62 5.57 11.61
CA VAL A 47 -17.71 6.52 10.49
C VAL A 47 -16.39 6.45 9.72
N PHE A 48 -16.47 5.97 8.48
CA PHE A 48 -15.33 5.92 7.57
C PHE A 48 -15.24 7.22 6.78
N VAL A 49 -14.06 7.84 6.82
CA VAL A 49 -13.78 9.12 6.18
C VAL A 49 -12.57 8.97 5.27
N THR A 50 -12.64 9.55 4.09
CA THR A 50 -11.51 9.70 3.17
C THR A 50 -11.62 11.06 2.50
N ARG A 51 -10.53 11.56 1.93
CA ARG A 51 -10.58 12.74 1.08
C ARG A 51 -11.35 12.42 -0.21
N HIS A 52 -12.55 12.98 -0.36
CA HIS A 52 -13.34 12.93 -1.60
C HIS A 52 -13.53 14.32 -2.17
N ASN A 53 -13.07 14.56 -3.41
CA ASN A 53 -13.36 15.75 -4.23
C ASN A 53 -13.43 17.08 -3.46
N TYR A 54 -12.44 17.37 -2.62
CA TYR A 54 -12.22 18.73 -2.15
C TYR A 54 -11.74 19.54 -3.35
N ASN A 55 -12.69 20.22 -4.00
CA ASN A 55 -12.52 20.95 -5.25
C ASN A 55 -11.80 22.30 -5.04
N ASP A 56 -10.91 22.35 -4.06
CA ASP A 56 -10.02 23.47 -3.92
C ASP A 56 -8.82 23.22 -4.82
N LYS A 57 -8.95 23.73 -6.04
CA LYS A 57 -7.89 23.73 -7.07
C LYS A 57 -6.58 24.35 -6.55
N ASN A 58 -6.61 25.05 -5.41
CA ASN A 58 -5.43 25.68 -4.81
C ASN A 58 -4.74 24.84 -3.73
N ILE A 59 -5.28 23.67 -3.34
CA ILE A 59 -4.68 22.82 -2.31
C ILE A 59 -4.22 21.48 -2.92
N ASN A 60 -2.98 21.47 -3.40
CA ASN A 60 -2.27 20.26 -3.82
C ASN A 60 -1.79 19.46 -2.58
N ARG A 61 -2.72 18.96 -1.76
CA ARG A 61 -2.41 18.06 -0.62
C ARG A 61 -2.61 16.60 -1.04
N SER A 62 -1.69 15.72 -0.67
CA SER A 62 -1.86 14.27 -0.82
C SER A 62 -2.89 13.73 0.17
N ASN A 63 -3.50 12.58 -0.12
CA ASN A 63 -4.50 11.96 0.75
C ASN A 63 -3.89 11.54 2.10
N LYS A 64 -2.70 10.94 2.08
CA LYS A 64 -1.85 10.74 3.25
C LYS A 64 -1.74 11.96 4.16
N ARG A 65 -1.38 13.11 3.59
CA ARG A 65 -1.24 14.36 4.34
C ARG A 65 -2.57 14.81 4.95
N TYR A 66 -3.68 14.60 4.25
CA TYR A 66 -5.01 14.88 4.79
C TYR A 66 -5.33 14.04 6.03
N VAL A 67 -5.04 12.73 6.00
CA VAL A 67 -5.22 11.85 7.17
C VAL A 67 -4.37 12.35 8.33
N ILE A 68 -3.07 12.57 8.10
CA ILE A 68 -2.11 13.03 9.12
C ILE A 68 -2.53 14.35 9.74
N GLU A 69 -2.85 15.36 8.93
CA GLU A 69 -3.25 16.68 9.42
C GLU A 69 -4.56 16.63 10.21
N THR A 70 -5.52 15.81 9.78
CA THR A 70 -6.79 15.63 10.49
C THR A 70 -6.56 15.06 11.87
N ILE A 71 -5.81 13.96 11.98
CA ILE A 71 -5.59 13.29 13.27
C ILE A 71 -4.80 14.18 14.23
N LYS A 72 -3.76 14.89 13.75
CA LYS A 72 -3.04 15.88 14.57
C LYS A 72 -3.98 16.94 15.15
N LYS A 73 -4.95 17.42 14.37
CA LYS A 73 -5.94 18.40 14.81
C LYS A 73 -6.93 17.81 15.81
N VAL A 74 -7.44 16.61 15.58
CA VAL A 74 -8.34 15.97 16.56
C VAL A 74 -7.63 15.75 17.90
N ASN A 75 -6.38 15.27 17.87
CA ASN A 75 -5.56 15.06 19.06
C ASN A 75 -5.36 16.37 19.86
N SER A 76 -5.20 17.51 19.19
CA SER A 76 -4.99 18.80 19.87
C SER A 76 -6.26 19.37 20.53
N LEU A 77 -7.44 18.90 20.14
CA LEU A 77 -8.73 19.47 20.55
C LEU A 77 -9.26 18.98 21.92
N LYS A 78 -8.52 18.14 22.65
CA LYS A 78 -8.97 17.40 23.86
C LYS A 78 -10.32 16.73 23.62
N ASN A 79 -10.29 15.60 22.93
CA ASN A 79 -11.47 14.88 22.46
C ASN A 79 -11.58 13.51 23.12
N ASP A 80 -12.77 13.19 23.65
CA ASP A 80 -13.06 11.89 24.27
C ASP A 80 -13.56 10.85 23.26
N ASN A 81 -13.89 11.27 22.02
CA ASN A 81 -14.32 10.35 20.97
C ASN A 81 -13.15 9.54 20.41
N SER A 82 -13.36 8.23 20.23
CA SER A 82 -12.38 7.35 19.60
C SER A 82 -12.21 7.68 18.12
N HIS A 83 -10.98 7.96 17.71
CA HIS A 83 -10.64 8.28 16.33
C HIS A 83 -9.28 7.68 16.00
N PHE A 84 -9.08 7.30 14.74
CA PHE A 84 -7.75 6.98 14.25
C PHE A 84 -7.61 7.19 12.74
N GLY A 85 -6.36 7.41 12.32
CA GLY A 85 -5.95 7.45 10.92
C GLY A 85 -5.23 6.18 10.53
N VAL A 86 -5.39 5.75 9.28
CA VAL A 86 -4.56 4.68 8.69
C VAL A 86 -3.88 5.21 7.45
N VAL A 87 -2.57 4.99 7.38
CA VAL A 87 -1.66 5.62 6.43
C VAL A 87 -0.72 4.58 5.84
N ASP A 88 -0.47 4.66 4.54
CA ASP A 88 0.57 3.89 3.88
C ASP A 88 1.94 4.38 4.35
N LEU A 89 2.85 3.45 4.62
CA LEU A 89 4.19 3.78 5.08
C LEU A 89 4.98 4.49 3.96
N ASP A 90 4.67 4.15 2.70
CA ASP A 90 5.40 4.54 1.50
C ASP A 90 6.92 4.39 1.69
N TYR A 91 7.68 5.29 1.08
CA TYR A 91 9.12 5.39 1.27
C TYR A 91 9.49 6.26 2.48
N ASP A 92 8.53 6.93 3.12
CA ASP A 92 8.76 7.86 4.23
C ASP A 92 9.55 7.21 5.37
N TYR A 93 9.29 5.93 5.64
CA TYR A 93 10.04 5.18 6.66
C TYR A 93 11.53 5.07 6.33
N ILE A 94 11.85 4.82 5.07
CA ILE A 94 13.24 4.61 4.62
C ILE A 94 14.01 5.95 4.59
N ILE A 95 13.33 7.03 4.19
CA ILE A 95 13.90 8.38 4.14
C ILE A 95 13.72 9.16 5.44
N ARG A 96 13.22 8.51 6.51
CA ARG A 96 13.02 9.08 7.85
C ARG A 96 12.12 10.33 7.86
N LYS A 97 11.08 10.33 7.01
CA LYS A 97 10.00 11.33 6.97
C LYS A 97 8.74 10.90 7.73
N THR A 98 8.68 9.65 8.24
CA THR A 98 7.57 9.20 9.10
C THR A 98 7.61 9.93 10.44
N GLU A 99 6.44 10.35 10.91
CA GLU A 99 6.26 10.98 12.21
C GLU A 99 5.53 10.01 13.16
N GLU A 100 5.93 9.96 14.42
CA GLU A 100 5.17 9.25 15.45
C GLU A 100 4.03 10.16 15.93
N ILE A 101 2.80 9.78 15.63
CA ILE A 101 1.60 10.57 15.94
C ILE A 101 0.58 9.63 16.59
N ASP A 102 0.10 10.02 17.78
CA ASP A 102 -0.95 9.29 18.47
C ASP A 102 -2.16 9.09 17.55
N ASN A 103 -2.79 7.92 17.66
CA ASN A 103 -3.95 7.55 16.84
C ASN A 103 -3.70 7.50 15.32
N ILE A 104 -2.44 7.47 14.86
CA ILE A 104 -2.11 7.12 13.47
C ILE A 104 -1.52 5.72 13.42
N TYR A 105 -2.04 4.92 12.51
CA TYR A 105 -1.53 3.60 12.18
C TYR A 105 -0.89 3.62 10.82
N TYR A 106 0.32 3.09 10.75
CA TYR A 106 0.97 2.82 9.49
C TYR A 106 0.89 1.32 9.18
N TYR A 107 0.58 0.97 7.94
CA TYR A 107 0.60 -0.45 7.55
C TYR A 107 2.00 -1.06 7.75
N ASN A 108 2.05 -2.34 8.12
CA ASN A 108 3.30 -3.09 8.22
C ASN A 108 3.77 -3.56 6.84
N GLY A 109 4.18 -2.59 6.03
CA GLY A 109 4.55 -2.72 4.63
C GLY A 109 4.53 -1.35 3.98
N ASN A 110 4.97 -1.24 2.73
CA ASN A 110 4.96 0.01 1.98
C ASN A 110 3.52 0.54 1.81
N SER A 111 2.58 -0.37 1.56
CA SER A 111 1.15 -0.10 1.30
C SER A 111 0.26 -1.27 1.72
N LEU A 112 -1.06 -1.05 1.78
CA LEU A 112 -2.07 -2.10 1.99
C LEU A 112 -1.89 -3.31 1.05
N GLU A 113 -1.64 -3.08 -0.24
CA GLU A 113 -1.41 -4.13 -1.24
C GLU A 113 -0.25 -5.05 -0.82
N THR A 114 0.88 -4.45 -0.43
CA THR A 114 2.05 -5.23 0.00
C THR A 114 1.79 -5.99 1.30
N ALA A 115 1.00 -5.43 2.21
CA ALA A 115 0.57 -6.13 3.42
C ALA A 115 -0.32 -7.35 3.09
N LEU A 116 -1.25 -7.20 2.15
CA LEU A 116 -2.11 -8.29 1.69
C LEU A 116 -1.32 -9.38 0.96
N ILE A 117 -0.35 -9.02 0.11
CA ILE A 117 0.56 -9.98 -0.55
C ILE A 117 1.42 -10.73 0.48
N GLY A 118 1.84 -10.04 1.54
CA GLY A 118 2.54 -10.64 2.68
C GLY A 118 1.71 -11.62 3.51
N SER A 119 0.39 -11.63 3.33
CA SER A 119 -0.53 -12.45 4.13
C SER A 119 -0.88 -13.80 3.50
N ASN A 120 -1.69 -14.58 4.23
CA ASN A 120 -2.29 -15.83 3.74
C ASN A 120 -3.35 -15.61 2.65
N ALA A 121 -3.82 -14.37 2.43
CA ALA A 121 -4.76 -14.06 1.36
C ALA A 121 -4.20 -14.43 -0.01
N LEU A 122 -2.89 -14.24 -0.23
CA LEU A 122 -2.25 -14.58 -1.50
C LEU A 122 -2.48 -16.04 -1.88
N GLY A 123 -2.23 -16.98 -0.98
CA GLY A 123 -2.45 -18.42 -1.23
C GLY A 123 -3.90 -18.71 -1.62
N LYS A 124 -4.86 -18.14 -0.88
CA LYS A 124 -6.29 -18.28 -1.17
C LYS A 124 -6.72 -17.64 -2.50
N VAL A 125 -6.06 -16.56 -2.93
CA VAL A 125 -6.30 -15.97 -4.25
C VAL A 125 -5.73 -16.84 -5.35
N LEU A 126 -4.54 -17.43 -5.15
CA LEU A 126 -3.93 -18.33 -6.11
C LEU A 126 -4.81 -19.57 -6.37
N THR A 127 -5.48 -20.10 -5.34
CA THR A 127 -6.40 -21.24 -5.51
C THR A 127 -7.61 -20.94 -6.42
N LEU A 128 -7.99 -19.67 -6.59
CA LEU A 128 -9.04 -19.27 -7.55
C LEU A 128 -8.58 -19.43 -9.00
N PHE A 129 -7.28 -19.34 -9.24
CA PHE A 129 -6.70 -19.40 -10.58
C PHE A 129 -6.22 -20.81 -10.94
N TYR A 130 -5.76 -21.60 -9.95
CA TYR A 130 -5.24 -22.97 -10.14
C TYR A 130 -5.18 -23.76 -8.83
N SER A 131 -5.12 -25.09 -8.89
CA SER A 131 -4.70 -25.93 -7.76
C SER A 131 -3.18 -26.02 -7.71
N GLU A 132 -2.54 -25.92 -6.54
CA GLU A 132 -1.06 -25.96 -6.40
C GLU A 132 -0.42 -27.15 -7.13
N GLU A 133 -1.08 -28.31 -7.10
CA GLU A 133 -0.68 -29.53 -7.82
C GLU A 133 -0.50 -29.35 -9.34
N LYS A 134 -1.17 -28.36 -9.95
CA LYS A 134 -1.14 -28.12 -11.41
C LYS A 134 -0.12 -27.09 -11.86
N SER A 135 0.36 -26.21 -10.97
CA SER A 135 1.31 -25.16 -11.34
C SER A 135 2.75 -25.47 -10.92
N GLY A 136 2.93 -26.32 -9.90
CA GLY A 136 4.23 -26.57 -9.29
C GLY A 136 4.79 -25.39 -8.49
N TYR A 137 3.98 -24.33 -8.23
CA TYR A 137 4.38 -23.18 -7.43
C TYR A 137 3.54 -23.07 -6.15
N THR A 138 4.23 -22.98 -5.02
CA THR A 138 3.67 -22.63 -3.71
C THR A 138 3.34 -21.14 -3.62
N SER A 139 2.46 -20.76 -2.69
CA SER A 139 2.17 -19.35 -2.42
C SER A 139 3.42 -18.53 -2.05
N ASP A 140 4.39 -19.16 -1.39
CA ASP A 140 5.61 -18.50 -0.92
C ASP A 140 6.58 -18.23 -2.07
N GLU A 141 6.71 -19.16 -3.02
CA GLU A 141 7.49 -18.95 -4.23
C GLU A 141 6.89 -17.83 -5.09
N VAL A 142 5.57 -17.81 -5.24
CA VAL A 142 4.89 -16.70 -5.94
C VAL A 142 5.13 -15.39 -5.21
N ARG A 143 4.95 -15.34 -3.88
CA ARG A 143 5.21 -14.13 -3.08
C ARG A 143 6.64 -13.62 -3.27
N HIS A 144 7.61 -14.52 -3.17
CA HIS A 144 9.01 -14.18 -3.37
C HIS A 144 9.23 -13.60 -4.76
N LYS A 145 8.67 -14.23 -5.80
CA LYS A 145 8.80 -13.80 -7.18
C LYS A 145 8.19 -12.43 -7.45
N LEU A 146 7.00 -12.17 -6.88
CA LEU A 146 6.34 -10.87 -6.97
C LEU A 146 7.23 -9.76 -6.38
N LEU A 147 7.75 -9.99 -5.19
CA LEU A 147 8.60 -9.01 -4.49
C LEU A 147 9.97 -8.87 -5.17
N GLU A 148 10.56 -9.95 -5.65
CA GLU A 148 11.84 -9.97 -6.37
C GLU A 148 11.77 -9.10 -7.64
N LEU A 149 10.73 -9.29 -8.46
CA LEU A 149 10.55 -8.55 -9.72
C LEU A 149 10.19 -7.08 -9.51
N SER A 150 9.52 -6.74 -8.41
CA SER A 150 9.18 -5.35 -8.06
C SER A 150 10.25 -4.63 -7.24
N TYR A 151 11.30 -5.32 -6.78
CA TYR A 151 12.27 -4.71 -5.87
C TYR A 151 13.09 -3.60 -6.52
N GLY A 152 13.64 -3.85 -7.71
CA GLY A 152 14.49 -2.88 -8.41
C GLY A 152 13.73 -1.59 -8.73
N ILE A 153 12.50 -1.69 -9.23
CA ILE A 153 11.66 -0.51 -9.48
C ILE A 153 11.32 0.24 -8.17
N GLY A 154 11.13 -0.49 -7.07
CA GLY A 154 10.90 0.10 -5.76
C GLY A 154 12.08 0.95 -5.29
N ILE A 155 13.31 0.48 -5.51
CA ILE A 155 14.53 1.29 -5.28
C ILE A 155 14.50 2.53 -6.17
N CYS A 156 14.14 2.37 -7.44
CA CYS A 156 14.11 3.50 -8.36
C CYS A 156 13.13 4.60 -7.91
N ARG A 157 11.94 4.21 -7.47
CA ARG A 157 10.93 5.12 -6.90
C ARG A 157 11.41 5.75 -5.60
N LEU A 158 12.04 4.98 -4.71
CA LEU A 158 12.65 5.53 -3.49
C LEU A 158 13.66 6.64 -3.82
N ILE A 159 14.57 6.40 -4.77
CA ILE A 159 15.57 7.40 -5.19
C ILE A 159 14.88 8.65 -5.73
N SER A 160 13.80 8.51 -6.50
CA SER A 160 13.05 9.68 -6.97
C SER A 160 12.42 10.53 -5.88
N GLN A 161 12.34 10.05 -4.64
CA GLN A 161 11.80 10.81 -3.50
C GLN A 161 12.88 11.38 -2.58
N THR A 162 14.16 11.17 -2.89
CA THR A 162 15.26 11.80 -2.17
C THR A 162 15.51 13.20 -2.71
N THR A 163 15.94 14.13 -1.87
CA THR A 163 16.14 15.55 -2.22
C THR A 163 17.06 15.78 -3.43
N GLU A 164 17.97 14.84 -3.71
CA GLU A 164 18.86 14.87 -4.88
C GLU A 164 18.11 14.68 -6.22
N PHE A 165 16.98 13.97 -6.21
CA PHE A 165 16.21 13.60 -7.41
C PHE A 165 14.71 13.94 -7.35
N GLU A 166 14.21 14.46 -6.23
CA GLU A 166 12.79 14.75 -5.91
C GLU A 166 12.06 15.56 -6.98
N TRP A 167 12.79 16.40 -7.71
CA TRP A 167 12.25 17.36 -8.67
C TRP A 167 12.24 16.85 -10.11
N ARG A 168 12.85 15.68 -10.37
CA ARG A 168 13.21 15.28 -11.74
C ARG A 168 12.20 14.32 -12.35
N HIS A 169 11.83 13.23 -11.67
CA HIS A 169 10.94 12.21 -12.23
C HIS A 169 10.15 11.46 -11.15
N SER A 170 8.82 11.53 -11.13
CA SER A 170 7.97 10.76 -10.19
C SER A 170 7.91 9.26 -10.50
N PHE A 171 8.42 8.85 -11.67
CA PHE A 171 8.34 7.49 -12.19
C PHE A 171 6.91 6.91 -12.23
N SER A 172 5.87 7.73 -12.22
CA SER A 172 4.46 7.31 -12.21
C SER A 172 4.06 6.48 -13.43
N ASP A 173 4.70 6.72 -14.58
CA ASP A 173 4.30 6.14 -15.88
C ASP A 173 5.18 4.95 -16.31
N ILE A 174 5.81 4.28 -15.34
CA ILE A 174 6.58 3.07 -15.58
C ILE A 174 5.62 1.89 -15.76
N LYS A 175 5.96 0.99 -16.70
CA LYS A 175 5.22 -0.24 -16.96
C LYS A 175 6.06 -1.40 -16.49
N MET A 176 5.55 -2.20 -15.56
CA MET A 176 6.33 -3.28 -14.94
C MET A 176 6.83 -4.30 -15.95
N ASN A 177 6.06 -4.58 -17.00
CA ASN A 177 6.49 -5.51 -18.04
C ASN A 177 7.71 -5.06 -18.89
N LYS A 178 8.25 -3.87 -18.63
CA LYS A 178 9.50 -3.33 -19.21
C LYS A 178 10.68 -3.30 -18.23
N CYS A 179 10.47 -3.75 -16.99
CA CYS A 179 11.42 -3.64 -15.88
C CYS A 179 12.15 -4.95 -15.55
N TYR A 180 11.79 -6.05 -16.20
CA TYR A 180 12.34 -7.38 -15.95
C TYR A 180 12.23 -8.26 -17.20
N ASP A 181 12.98 -9.35 -17.26
CA ASP A 181 12.85 -10.32 -18.36
C ASP A 181 11.48 -11.01 -18.24
N LYS A 182 10.53 -10.59 -19.06
CA LYS A 182 9.17 -11.12 -19.07
C LYS A 182 9.06 -12.59 -19.50
N ASN A 183 10.06 -13.12 -20.20
CA ASN A 183 10.07 -14.50 -20.67
C ASN A 183 10.60 -15.39 -19.55
N ARG A 184 11.69 -14.98 -18.90
CA ARG A 184 12.29 -15.74 -17.79
C ARG A 184 11.64 -15.48 -16.44
N LEU A 185 10.90 -14.37 -16.32
CA LEU A 185 10.41 -13.82 -15.06
C LEU A 185 11.58 -13.61 -14.07
N GLU A 186 12.65 -12.98 -14.52
CA GLU A 186 13.84 -12.70 -13.72
C GLU A 186 14.12 -11.19 -13.72
N PRO A 187 14.60 -10.61 -12.60
CA PRO A 187 15.06 -9.24 -12.57
C PRO A 187 16.14 -8.98 -13.61
N ASP A 188 16.06 -7.84 -14.29
CA ASP A 188 17.08 -7.41 -15.26
C ASP A 188 17.35 -5.93 -15.04
N GLU A 189 18.45 -5.65 -14.34
CA GLU A 189 18.80 -4.29 -13.93
C GLU A 189 19.24 -3.42 -15.09
N GLU A 190 19.91 -4.00 -16.09
CA GLU A 190 20.30 -3.27 -17.30
C GLU A 190 19.05 -2.89 -18.10
N MET A 191 18.08 -3.81 -18.20
CA MET A 191 16.78 -3.53 -18.82
C MET A 191 16.02 -2.45 -18.06
N LEU A 192 15.91 -2.55 -16.73
CA LEU A 192 15.23 -1.57 -15.88
C LEU A 192 15.85 -0.18 -16.01
N LEU A 193 17.16 -0.06 -15.75
CA LEU A 193 17.85 1.23 -15.75
C LEU A 193 17.93 1.81 -17.17
N GLY A 194 18.13 0.97 -18.18
CA GLY A 194 18.06 1.40 -19.58
C GLY A 194 16.66 1.85 -20.00
N TYR A 195 15.61 1.22 -19.49
CA TYR A 195 14.23 1.66 -19.72
C TYR A 195 13.97 3.02 -19.06
N ILE A 196 14.34 3.19 -17.79
CA ILE A 196 14.22 4.47 -17.07
C ILE A 196 14.98 5.57 -17.81
N GLN A 197 16.24 5.32 -18.19
CA GLN A 197 17.05 6.30 -18.90
C GLN A 197 16.37 6.80 -20.18
N ARG A 198 15.85 5.88 -21.00
CA ARG A 198 15.16 6.23 -22.26
C ARG A 198 13.81 6.91 -22.01
N LYS A 199 13.02 6.40 -21.07
CA LYS A 199 11.66 6.88 -20.80
C LYS A 199 11.63 8.30 -20.27
N PHE A 200 12.65 8.67 -19.49
CA PHE A 200 12.75 9.98 -18.83
C PHE A 200 13.84 10.88 -19.41
N SER A 201 14.45 10.46 -20.53
CA SER A 201 15.50 11.22 -21.24
C SER A 201 16.68 11.61 -20.33
N ILE A 202 17.07 10.72 -19.42
CA ILE A 202 18.17 10.94 -18.48
C ILE A 202 19.50 10.86 -19.25
N SER A 203 20.37 11.86 -19.08
CA SER A 203 21.67 11.88 -19.78
C SER A 203 22.61 10.76 -19.31
N SER A 204 23.59 10.41 -20.13
CA SER A 204 24.60 9.40 -19.78
C SER A 204 25.38 9.74 -18.51
N LYS A 205 25.60 11.03 -18.22
CA LYS A 205 26.26 11.44 -16.97
C LYS A 205 25.34 11.26 -15.77
N GLU A 206 24.06 11.60 -15.90
CA GLU A 206 23.09 11.49 -14.81
C GLU A 206 22.74 10.04 -14.49
N ILE A 207 22.61 9.17 -15.50
CA ILE A 207 22.31 7.76 -15.26
C ILE A 207 23.43 7.07 -14.47
N GLU A 208 24.69 7.48 -14.65
CA GLU A 208 25.80 6.93 -13.86
C GLU A 208 25.76 7.37 -12.39
N ILE A 209 25.29 8.59 -12.10
CA ILE A 209 25.02 9.02 -10.71
C ILE A 209 23.86 8.20 -10.13
N TYR A 210 22.79 8.06 -10.91
CA TYR A 210 21.61 7.30 -10.51
C TYR A 210 21.93 5.82 -10.23
N LYS A 211 22.74 5.17 -11.06
CA LYS A 211 23.23 3.79 -10.86
C LYS A 211 24.00 3.63 -9.55
N LYS A 212 24.81 4.62 -9.17
CA LYS A 212 25.55 4.59 -7.90
C LYS A 212 24.60 4.64 -6.71
N GLU A 213 23.59 5.52 -6.74
CA GLU A 213 22.58 5.57 -5.68
C GLU A 213 21.70 4.30 -5.67
N TYR A 214 21.34 3.76 -6.84
CA TYR A 214 20.66 2.47 -6.95
C TYR A 214 21.42 1.36 -6.25
N GLN A 215 22.72 1.23 -6.55
CA GLN A 215 23.56 0.20 -5.93
C GLN A 215 23.66 0.39 -4.41
N LYS A 216 23.83 1.63 -3.94
CA LYS A 216 23.85 1.95 -2.51
C LYS A 216 22.56 1.53 -1.79
N TYR A 217 21.37 1.79 -2.36
CA TYR A 217 20.12 1.34 -1.77
C TYR A 217 19.91 -0.18 -1.86
N LYS A 218 20.37 -0.81 -2.95
CA LYS A 218 20.36 -2.26 -3.10
C LYS A 218 21.21 -2.94 -2.03
N ASP A 219 22.41 -2.42 -1.76
CA ASP A 219 23.35 -2.95 -0.78
C ASP A 219 22.88 -2.81 0.67
N ARG A 220 21.96 -1.88 0.95
CA ARG A 220 21.31 -1.78 2.26
C ARG A 220 20.39 -2.95 2.58
N LYS A 221 20.05 -3.80 1.59
CA LYS A 221 19.20 -4.99 1.74
C LYS A 221 17.90 -4.69 2.49
N ILE A 222 17.25 -3.59 2.12
CA ILE A 222 16.01 -3.15 2.75
C ILE A 222 14.95 -4.24 2.51
N PRO A 223 14.18 -4.67 3.52
CA PRO A 223 13.19 -5.73 3.34
C PRO A 223 12.22 -5.39 2.20
N PRO A 224 11.95 -6.31 1.25
CA PRO A 224 11.15 -6.01 0.06
C PRO A 224 9.76 -5.45 0.36
N ARG A 225 9.14 -5.87 1.47
CA ARG A 225 7.83 -5.36 1.91
C ARG A 225 7.79 -3.86 2.15
N PHE A 226 8.93 -3.21 2.39
CA PHE A 226 9.03 -1.75 2.60
C PHE A 226 9.51 -0.99 1.36
N ILE A 227 9.97 -1.70 0.32
CA ILE A 227 10.52 -1.10 -0.93
C ILE A 227 9.57 -1.25 -2.11
N CYS A 228 8.94 -2.42 -2.23
CA CYS A 228 8.08 -2.70 -3.37
C CYS A 228 6.82 -1.84 -3.26
N ASN A 229 6.47 -1.10 -4.31
CA ASN A 229 5.22 -0.37 -4.36
C ASN A 229 4.04 -1.32 -4.60
N GLY A 230 2.91 -1.07 -3.96
CA GLY A 230 1.71 -1.91 -4.03
C GLY A 230 1.21 -2.14 -5.45
N HIS A 231 1.06 -1.06 -6.23
CA HIS A 231 0.58 -1.14 -7.62
C HIS A 231 1.56 -1.89 -8.52
N ASP A 232 2.86 -1.64 -8.37
CA ASP A 232 3.88 -2.38 -9.14
C ASP A 232 3.80 -3.89 -8.87
N VAL A 233 3.65 -4.28 -7.60
CA VAL A 233 3.47 -5.69 -7.19
C VAL A 233 2.20 -6.30 -7.82
N LEU A 234 1.09 -5.57 -7.83
CA LEU A 234 -0.14 -6.03 -8.47
C LEU A 234 -0.01 -6.13 -10.00
N GLU A 235 0.69 -5.23 -10.66
CA GLU A 235 0.97 -5.30 -12.10
C GLU A 235 1.84 -6.52 -12.44
N VAL A 236 2.88 -6.80 -11.64
CA VAL A 236 3.66 -8.03 -11.78
C VAL A 236 2.76 -9.25 -11.57
N PHE A 237 1.86 -9.22 -10.59
CA PHE A 237 0.95 -10.33 -10.33
C PHE A 237 0.01 -10.61 -11.50
N GLU A 238 -0.59 -9.57 -12.08
CA GLU A 238 -1.37 -9.66 -13.32
C GLU A 238 -0.54 -10.30 -14.46
N ASN A 239 0.71 -9.87 -14.64
CA ASN A 239 1.60 -10.41 -15.66
C ASN A 239 1.95 -11.89 -15.43
N ILE A 240 2.19 -12.31 -14.20
CA ILE A 240 2.46 -13.72 -13.86
C ILE A 240 1.20 -14.56 -14.10
N ILE A 241 0.04 -14.09 -13.63
CA ILE A 241 -1.21 -14.84 -13.79
C ILE A 241 -1.53 -15.04 -15.27
N SER A 242 -1.52 -13.95 -16.04
CA SER A 242 -1.90 -13.95 -17.46
C SER A 242 -0.97 -14.77 -18.35
N LYS A 243 0.31 -14.96 -17.97
CA LYS A 243 1.30 -15.65 -18.81
C LYS A 243 1.63 -17.07 -18.38
N ARG A 244 1.62 -17.36 -17.07
CA ARG A 244 2.13 -18.62 -16.53
C ARG A 244 1.05 -19.46 -15.86
N ILE A 245 0.10 -18.80 -15.20
CA ILE A 245 -0.83 -19.50 -14.31
C ILE A 245 -2.15 -19.82 -15.02
N SER A 246 -2.75 -18.84 -15.69
CA SER A 246 -4.06 -18.99 -16.33
C SER A 246 -4.12 -18.21 -17.66
N PRO A 247 -3.30 -18.57 -18.66
CA PRO A 247 -3.32 -17.89 -19.96
C PRO A 247 -4.71 -17.97 -20.62
N GLY A 248 -5.26 -16.81 -21.01
CA GLY A 248 -6.51 -16.71 -21.78
C GLY A 248 -7.78 -16.36 -20.99
N LYS A 249 -7.75 -16.28 -19.64
CA LYS A 249 -8.89 -15.72 -18.89
C LYS A 249 -8.86 -14.19 -18.93
N LYS A 250 -10.03 -13.53 -19.02
CA LYS A 250 -10.16 -12.05 -19.12
C LYS A 250 -10.19 -11.32 -17.78
N MET A 251 -10.00 -12.03 -16.65
CA MET A 251 -10.30 -11.50 -15.30
C MET A 251 -9.10 -10.89 -14.55
N HIS A 252 -8.05 -10.43 -15.24
CA HIS A 252 -6.73 -10.23 -14.63
C HIS A 252 -6.32 -8.79 -14.27
N GLY A 253 -7.18 -7.79 -14.37
CA GLY A 253 -6.81 -6.43 -14.00
C GLY A 253 -6.39 -6.30 -12.53
N GLN A 254 -5.43 -5.44 -12.24
CA GLN A 254 -4.91 -5.16 -10.89
C GLN A 254 -6.03 -4.97 -9.85
N ASP A 255 -7.07 -4.19 -10.18
CA ASP A 255 -8.22 -3.95 -9.30
C ASP A 255 -8.94 -5.24 -8.91
N ASN A 256 -9.10 -6.20 -9.83
CA ASN A 256 -9.75 -7.46 -9.54
C ASN A 256 -8.89 -8.32 -8.62
N ILE A 257 -7.58 -8.39 -8.88
CA ILE A 257 -6.62 -9.11 -8.03
C ILE A 257 -6.65 -8.53 -6.61
N PHE A 258 -6.59 -7.22 -6.49
CA PHE A 258 -6.66 -6.52 -5.22
C PHE A 258 -7.98 -6.80 -4.48
N ASN A 259 -9.10 -6.77 -5.20
CA ASN A 259 -10.41 -7.10 -4.63
C ASN A 259 -10.48 -8.54 -4.13
N TYR A 260 -9.89 -9.49 -4.84
CA TYR A 260 -9.76 -10.88 -4.37
C TYR A 260 -8.89 -10.98 -3.13
N LEU A 261 -7.76 -10.26 -3.07
CA LEU A 261 -6.90 -10.23 -1.90
C LEU A 261 -7.65 -9.73 -0.67
N ILE A 262 -8.38 -8.61 -0.78
CA ILE A 262 -9.23 -8.11 0.32
C ILE A 262 -10.27 -9.16 0.73
N SER A 263 -10.99 -9.74 -0.23
CA SER A 263 -12.05 -10.71 0.07
C SER A 263 -11.50 -11.99 0.71
N MET A 264 -10.34 -12.48 0.28
CA MET A 264 -9.75 -13.73 0.78
C MET A 264 -9.00 -13.55 2.10
N PHE A 265 -8.56 -12.33 2.39
CA PHE A 265 -8.05 -11.96 3.70
C PHE A 265 -9.09 -12.19 4.81
N SER A 266 -10.37 -11.93 4.50
CA SER A 266 -11.48 -12.08 5.44
C SER A 266 -11.74 -13.51 5.94
N GLY A 267 -11.21 -14.54 5.28
CA GLY A 267 -11.28 -15.91 5.80
C GLY A 267 -10.39 -16.17 7.03
N HIS A 268 -9.92 -15.14 7.72
CA HIS A 268 -9.42 -15.14 9.11
C HIS A 268 -10.48 -14.69 10.13
N LEU A 269 -11.65 -14.20 9.69
CA LEU A 269 -12.73 -13.82 10.59
C LEU A 269 -13.43 -15.02 11.25
N GLU A 270 -13.29 -16.23 10.68
CA GLU A 270 -13.79 -17.46 11.32
C GLU A 270 -13.00 -17.84 12.58
N SER A 271 -11.74 -17.44 12.70
CA SER A 271 -10.89 -17.73 13.87
C SER A 271 -10.86 -16.62 14.92
N LYS A 272 -11.48 -15.45 14.65
CA LYS A 272 -11.41 -14.22 15.49
C LYS A 272 -9.99 -13.74 15.87
N SER A 273 -8.95 -14.35 15.33
CA SER A 273 -7.56 -13.98 15.58
C SER A 273 -7.11 -12.94 14.57
N LEU A 274 -6.53 -11.84 15.06
CA LEU A 274 -6.01 -10.80 14.20
C LEU A 274 -4.76 -11.28 13.45
N PRO A 275 -4.52 -10.78 12.23
CA PRO A 275 -3.30 -11.03 11.50
C PRO A 275 -2.07 -10.56 12.28
N ASN A 276 -0.99 -11.34 12.29
CA ASN A 276 0.26 -11.04 13.00
C ASN A 276 0.94 -9.72 12.57
N PHE A 277 0.58 -9.16 11.42
CA PHE A 277 1.08 -7.84 11.02
C PHE A 277 0.33 -6.67 11.68
N LEU A 278 -0.83 -6.94 12.27
CA LEU A 278 -1.59 -6.04 13.16
C LEU A 278 -1.32 -6.35 14.64
N GLU A 279 -0.76 -7.52 14.99
CA GLU A 279 -0.33 -7.84 16.35
C GLU A 279 0.79 -6.88 16.82
N GLY A 280 0.62 -6.29 18.00
CA GLY A 280 1.56 -5.31 18.57
C GLY A 280 1.34 -3.86 18.14
N SER A 281 0.34 -3.57 17.31
CA SER A 281 -0.07 -2.20 17.01
C SER A 281 -1.08 -1.67 18.04
N ILE A 282 -1.05 -0.36 18.31
CA ILE A 282 -1.92 0.39 19.25
C ILE A 282 -3.44 0.15 19.01
N LEU A 283 -3.82 -0.49 17.89
CA LEU A 283 -5.18 -0.92 17.56
C LEU A 283 -5.84 -1.73 18.68
N LEU A 284 -5.10 -2.51 19.47
CA LEU A 284 -5.72 -3.45 20.40
C LEU A 284 -5.84 -2.97 21.84
N ALA A 285 -5.00 -2.04 22.27
CA ALA A 285 -5.13 -1.48 23.62
C ALA A 285 -6.30 -0.48 23.71
N ASN A 286 -6.69 0.13 22.57
CA ASN A 286 -7.59 1.29 22.54
C ASN A 286 -8.87 1.08 21.69
N ILE A 287 -9.13 -0.12 21.16
CA ILE A 287 -10.48 -0.50 20.69
C ILE A 287 -11.24 -1.09 21.89
N PRO A 288 -12.22 -0.38 22.48
CA PRO A 288 -13.05 -0.97 23.52
C PRO A 288 -13.85 -2.11 22.89
N ASP A 289 -13.69 -3.31 23.47
CA ASP A 289 -14.40 -4.59 23.22
C ASP A 289 -13.85 -5.56 22.15
N PHE A 290 -12.61 -5.40 21.67
CA PHE A 290 -11.95 -6.49 20.94
C PHE A 290 -11.09 -7.33 21.92
N ARG A 291 -11.72 -8.27 22.62
CA ARG A 291 -10.99 -9.36 23.31
C ARG A 291 -11.05 -10.63 22.44
N PRO A 292 -9.96 -11.43 22.41
CA PRO A 292 -9.96 -12.74 21.73
C PRO A 292 -11.14 -13.63 22.17
#